data_AF-A0A7C6UPY4-F1
#
_entry.id   AF-A0A7C6UPY4-F1
#
_cell.length_a   1.000
_cell.length_b   1.000
_cell.length_c   1.000
_cell.angle_alpha   90.00
_cell.angle_beta   90.00
_cell.angle_gamma   90.00
#
_symmetry.space_group_name_H-M   'P 1'
#
loop_
_entity.id
_entity.type
_entity.pdbx_description
1 polymer ?
#
loop_
_entity_poly.entity_id
_entity_poly.type
_entity_poly.pdbx_seq_one_letter_code
_entity_poly.pdbx_strand_id
1 'polypeptide(L)'
;MPNPTQKIMAWLRSKENSTLNITKEEDGDQDKIELLFERVDFVEHHDPGDYLAKQALLLHGRGETMTDFGQKPLPGGIFEIALNGKWSAEVKDSSLHLSTDRGAYKIVATAKNN
;
A
#
# COMPACT_ATOMS: atom_id res chain seq x y z
N MET A 1 9.01 -17.23 14.01
CA MET A 1 9.00 -15.77 13.70
C MET A 1 7.75 -15.49 12.88
N PRO A 2 7.02 -14.39 13.10
CA PRO A 2 5.86 -14.05 12.26
C PRO A 2 6.33 -13.88 10.82
N ASN A 3 5.54 -14.40 9.87
CA ASN A 3 5.87 -14.28 8.45
C ASN A 3 5.81 -12.79 8.03
N PRO A 4 6.48 -12.39 6.93
CA PRO A 4 6.52 -10.98 6.50
C PRO A 4 5.11 -10.37 6.32
N THR A 5 4.16 -11.13 5.77
CA THR A 5 2.76 -10.72 5.59
C THR A 5 2.08 -10.38 6.91
N GLN A 6 2.23 -11.22 7.94
CA GLN A 6 1.66 -10.99 9.27
C GLN A 6 2.22 -9.72 9.91
N LYS A 7 3.53 -9.43 9.73
CA LYS A 7 4.15 -8.19 10.23
C LYS A 7 3.58 -6.96 9.53
N ILE A 8 3.43 -7.02 8.21
CA ILE A 8 2.83 -5.93 7.42
C ILE A 8 1.39 -5.69 7.84
N MET A 9 0.58 -6.76 7.92
CA MET A 9 -0.83 -6.67 8.29
C MET A 9 -1.01 -6.15 9.71
N ALA A 10 -0.18 -6.59 10.66
CA ALA A 10 -0.22 -6.07 12.03
C ALA A 10 0.14 -4.59 12.09
N TRP A 11 1.18 -4.16 11.35
CA TRP A 11 1.54 -2.76 11.28
C TRP A 11 0.44 -1.91 10.64
N LEU A 12 -0.08 -2.29 9.47
CA LEU A 12 -1.16 -1.57 8.79
C LEU A 12 -2.40 -1.45 9.68
N ARG A 13 -2.85 -2.55 10.30
CA ARG A 13 -3.98 -2.53 11.25
C ARG A 13 -3.74 -1.58 12.43
N SER A 14 -2.50 -1.49 12.93
CA SER A 14 -2.16 -0.53 13.99
C SER A 14 -2.23 0.94 13.55
N LYS A 15 -2.32 1.22 12.24
CA LYS A 15 -2.42 2.56 11.66
C LYS A 15 -3.85 2.90 11.20
N GLU A 16 -4.85 2.08 11.50
CA GLU A 16 -6.25 2.39 11.18
C GLU A 16 -6.67 3.75 11.75
N ASN A 17 -7.46 4.48 10.97
CA ASN A 17 -7.90 5.86 11.22
C ASN A 17 -6.77 6.91 11.20
N SER A 18 -5.56 6.56 10.76
CA SER A 18 -4.48 7.55 10.53
C SER A 18 -4.42 7.96 9.06
N THR A 19 -3.61 8.97 8.75
CA THR A 19 -3.32 9.33 7.36
C THR A 19 -2.04 8.64 6.92
N LEU A 20 -2.12 7.84 5.86
CA LEU A 20 -0.97 7.21 5.22
C LEU A 20 -0.51 8.09 4.05
N ASN A 21 0.75 8.49 4.09
CA ASN A 21 1.45 9.08 2.96
C ASN A 21 2.20 7.96 2.23
N ILE A 22 1.76 7.64 1.04
CA ILE A 22 2.29 6.56 0.22
C ILE A 22 3.05 7.18 -0.95
N THR A 23 4.30 6.76 -1.13
CA THR A 23 5.09 7.02 -2.33
C THR A 23 5.25 5.70 -3.08
N LYS A 24 4.92 5.70 -4.37
CA LYS A 24 5.08 4.58 -5.28
C LYS A 24 6.09 4.98 -6.35
N GLU A 25 7.10 4.16 -6.57
CA GLU A 25 8.13 4.36 -7.59
C GLU A 25 8.17 3.15 -8.53
N GLU A 26 7.97 3.37 -9.83
CA GLU A 26 7.99 2.37 -10.90
C GLU A 26 8.66 2.95 -12.13
N ASP A 27 9.68 2.27 -12.69
CA ASP A 27 10.38 2.66 -13.92
C ASP A 27 10.87 4.14 -14.00
N GLY A 28 11.12 4.76 -12.84
CA GLY A 28 11.55 6.16 -12.72
C GLY A 28 10.42 7.17 -12.53
N ASP A 29 9.16 6.73 -12.62
CA ASP A 29 7.98 7.53 -12.31
C ASP A 29 7.64 7.41 -10.82
N GLN A 30 7.24 8.54 -10.21
CA GLN A 30 6.96 8.62 -8.78
C GLN A 30 5.56 9.20 -8.52
N ASP A 31 4.67 8.37 -7.99
CA ASP A 31 3.34 8.78 -7.55
C ASP A 31 3.31 9.05 -6.03
N LYS A 32 2.53 10.05 -5.61
CA LYS A 32 2.26 10.32 -4.19
C LYS A 32 0.77 10.18 -3.91
N ILE A 33 0.43 9.48 -2.83
CA ILE A 33 -0.95 9.23 -2.42
C ILE A 33 -1.08 9.62 -0.95
N GLU A 34 -2.10 10.42 -0.64
CA GLU A 34 -2.54 10.67 0.72
C GLU A 34 -3.83 9.89 0.95
N LEU A 35 -3.84 9.00 1.95
CA LEU A 35 -4.96 8.10 2.23
C LEU A 35 -5.38 8.24 3.69
N LEU A 36 -6.60 8.72 3.93
CA LEU A 36 -7.27 8.55 5.22
C LEU A 36 -7.65 7.07 5.36
N PHE A 37 -6.78 6.33 6.05
CA PHE A 37 -6.77 4.89 6.03
C PHE A 37 -7.77 4.28 7.01
N GLU A 38 -8.59 3.37 6.51
CA GLU A 38 -9.71 2.77 7.25
C GLU A 38 -9.41 1.33 7.65
N ARG A 39 -8.94 0.50 6.71
CA ARG A 39 -8.56 -0.89 6.96
C ARG A 39 -7.63 -1.45 5.88
N VAL A 40 -7.02 -2.60 6.16
CA VAL A 40 -6.31 -3.40 5.16
C VAL A 40 -6.95 -4.78 5.00
N ASP A 41 -7.13 -5.18 3.75
CA ASP A 41 -7.47 -6.55 3.36
C ASP A 41 -6.28 -7.18 2.62
N PHE A 42 -6.01 -8.46 2.89
CA PHE A 42 -5.05 -9.26 2.13
C PHE A 42 -5.83 -10.23 1.28
N VAL A 43 -5.66 -10.13 -0.03
CA VAL A 43 -6.38 -10.98 -0.98
C VAL A 43 -5.41 -11.93 -1.66
N GLU A 44 -5.84 -13.17 -1.82
CA GLU A 44 -5.18 -14.16 -2.68
C GLU A 44 -6.05 -14.36 -3.91
N HIS A 45 -5.52 -14.02 -5.09
CA HIS A 45 -6.20 -14.28 -6.35
C HIS A 45 -5.84 -15.68 -6.83
N HIS A 46 -6.84 -16.51 -7.05
CA HIS A 46 -6.69 -17.77 -7.76
C HIS A 46 -7.02 -17.52 -9.24
N ASP A 47 -6.04 -17.04 -10.00
CA ASP A 47 -6.19 -16.84 -11.44
C ASP A 47 -5.53 -18.01 -12.20
N PRO A 48 -6.30 -18.88 -12.89
CA PRO A 48 -5.73 -19.94 -13.72
C PRO A 48 -4.95 -19.42 -14.94
N GLY A 49 -5.08 -18.13 -15.30
CA GLY A 49 -4.37 -17.50 -16.42
C GLY A 49 -3.09 -16.75 -16.05
N ASP A 50 -2.75 -16.61 -14.76
CA ASP A 50 -1.58 -15.85 -14.26
C ASP A 50 -1.53 -14.36 -14.71
N TYR A 51 -2.68 -13.78 -15.07
CA TYR A 51 -2.78 -12.38 -15.49
C TYR A 51 -2.88 -11.43 -14.29
N LEU A 52 -3.43 -11.90 -13.17
CA LEU A 52 -3.51 -11.16 -11.91
C LEU A 52 -2.35 -11.48 -10.98
N ALA A 53 -2.04 -10.52 -10.11
CA ALA A 53 -1.15 -10.78 -8.98
C ALA A 53 -1.73 -11.86 -8.09
N LYS A 54 -0.95 -12.89 -7.74
CA LYS A 54 -1.42 -13.98 -6.88
C LYS A 54 -1.85 -13.49 -5.49
N GLN A 55 -1.26 -12.38 -5.04
CA GLN A 55 -1.54 -11.79 -3.74
C GLN A 55 -1.52 -10.27 -3.87
N ALA A 56 -2.37 -9.58 -3.10
CA ALA A 56 -2.36 -8.12 -3.02
C ALA A 56 -2.76 -7.62 -1.62
N LEU A 57 -2.25 -6.44 -1.28
CA LEU A 57 -2.73 -5.64 -0.17
C LEU A 57 -3.71 -4.61 -0.69
N LEU A 58 -4.92 -4.60 -0.13
CA LEU A 58 -5.93 -3.61 -0.43
C LEU A 58 -6.03 -2.65 0.76
N LEU A 59 -5.56 -1.41 0.55
CA LEU A 59 -5.62 -0.36 1.56
C LEU A 59 -6.88 0.46 1.30
N HIS A 60 -7.88 0.26 2.15
CA HIS A 60 -9.17 0.95 2.06
C HIS A 60 -9.09 2.30 2.74
N GLY A 61 -9.69 3.31 2.11
CA GLY A 61 -9.82 4.64 2.68
C GLY A 61 -10.17 5.70 1.65
N ARG A 62 -10.55 6.87 2.14
CA ARG A 62 -10.71 8.04 1.29
C ARG A 62 -9.35 8.66 1.07
N GLY A 63 -8.96 8.87 -0.17
CA GLY A 63 -7.67 9.47 -0.46
C GLY A 63 -7.60 10.06 -1.85
N GLU A 64 -6.51 10.76 -2.09
CA GLU A 64 -6.23 11.44 -3.33
C GLU A 64 -4.84 11.04 -3.83
N THR A 65 -4.73 10.79 -5.12
CA THR A 65 -3.47 10.62 -5.83
C THR A 65 -3.04 11.97 -6.37
N MET A 66 -1.83 12.39 -5.99
CA MET A 66 -1.15 13.55 -6.55
C MET A 66 -0.34 13.11 -7.76
N THR A 67 -0.71 13.63 -8.93
CA THR A 67 0.00 13.41 -10.19
C THR A 67 0.48 14.75 -10.75
N ASP A 68 1.30 14.72 -11.79
CA ASP A 68 1.70 15.93 -12.54
C ASP A 68 0.50 16.70 -13.12
N PHE A 69 -0.66 16.04 -13.24
CA PHE A 69 -1.91 16.62 -13.74
C PHE A 69 -2.86 17.09 -12.62
N GLY A 70 -2.40 17.10 -11.36
CA GLY A 70 -3.16 17.52 -10.17
C GLY A 70 -3.65 16.36 -9.30
N GLN A 71 -4.49 16.70 -8.32
CA GLN A 71 -5.11 15.76 -7.39
C GLN A 71 -6.31 15.08 -8.02
N LYS A 72 -6.38 13.75 -7.90
CA LYS A 72 -7.56 12.96 -8.28
C LYS A 72 -7.95 12.03 -7.13
N PRO A 73 -9.26 11.82 -6.88
CA PRO A 73 -9.70 10.85 -5.88
C PRO A 73 -9.22 9.45 -6.25
N LEU A 74 -8.83 8.67 -5.24
CA LEU A 74 -8.50 7.26 -5.38
C LEU A 74 -9.71 6.49 -5.95
N PRO A 75 -9.56 5.82 -7.12
CA PRO A 75 -10.64 5.02 -7.68
C PRO A 75 -11.15 3.98 -6.67
N GLY A 76 -12.45 3.99 -6.40
CA GLY A 76 -13.08 3.05 -5.48
C GLY A 76 -12.69 3.21 -4.00
N GLY A 77 -11.88 4.21 -3.64
CA GLY A 77 -11.38 4.37 -2.26
C GLY A 77 -10.46 3.22 -1.83
N ILE A 78 -9.70 2.66 -2.78
CA ILE A 78 -8.79 1.54 -2.54
C ILE A 78 -7.45 1.88 -3.21
N PHE A 79 -6.37 1.77 -2.44
CA PHE A 79 -5.03 1.70 -2.98
C PHE A 79 -4.55 0.25 -2.95
N GLU A 80 -4.26 -0.32 -4.12
CA GLU A 80 -3.80 -1.70 -4.26
C GLU A 80 -2.28 -1.77 -4.37
N ILE A 81 -1.68 -2.68 -3.60
CA ILE A 81 -0.29 -3.07 -3.78
C ILE A 81 -0.24 -4.55 -4.16
N ALA A 82 0.01 -4.79 -5.45
CA ALA A 82 0.19 -6.13 -5.99
C ALA A 82 1.51 -6.74 -5.50
N LEU A 83 1.43 -7.87 -4.79
CA LEU A 83 2.58 -8.62 -4.29
C LEU A 83 3.02 -9.66 -5.32
N ASN A 84 3.48 -9.16 -6.48
CA ASN A 84 3.95 -9.99 -7.59
C ASN A 84 5.36 -10.53 -7.36
N GLY A 85 5.55 -11.79 -7.78
CA GLY A 85 6.86 -12.44 -7.84
C GLY A 85 7.63 -12.37 -6.52
N LYS A 86 8.85 -11.85 -6.55
CA LYS A 86 9.64 -11.64 -5.33
C LYS A 86 9.29 -10.30 -4.72
N TRP A 87 9.01 -10.30 -3.43
CA TRP A 87 8.82 -9.08 -2.67
C TRP A 87 9.51 -9.17 -1.31
N SER A 88 9.87 -8.00 -0.79
CA SER A 88 10.46 -7.86 0.55
C SER A 88 9.88 -6.66 1.25
N ALA A 89 9.83 -6.72 2.58
CA ALA A 89 9.27 -5.65 3.38
C ALA A 89 10.11 -5.37 4.62
N GLU A 90 10.26 -4.09 4.93
CA GLU A 90 10.87 -3.58 6.14
C GLU A 90 9.85 -2.75 6.89
N VAL A 91 9.45 -3.22 8.08
CA VAL A 91 8.55 -2.50 8.98
C VAL A 91 9.39 -1.78 10.04
N LYS A 92 9.15 -0.47 10.20
CA LYS A 92 9.64 0.38 11.28
C LYS A 92 8.45 1.01 12.00
N ASP A 93 8.69 1.66 13.14
CA ASP A 93 7.63 2.20 14.00
C ASP A 93 6.62 3.11 13.26
N SER A 94 7.13 3.98 12.38
CA SER A 94 6.34 4.95 11.61
C SER A 94 6.28 4.70 10.11
N SER A 95 7.00 3.69 9.59
CA SER A 95 7.09 3.46 8.14
C SER A 95 7.10 1.99 7.76
N LEU A 96 6.52 1.69 6.61
CA LEU A 96 6.64 0.43 5.90
C LEU A 96 7.31 0.69 4.54
N HIS A 97 8.43 0.02 4.28
CA HIS A 97 9.02 -0.07 2.95
C HIS A 97 8.70 -1.44 2.37
N LEU A 98 8.14 -1.48 1.17
CA LEU A 98 7.78 -2.70 0.46
C LEU A 98 8.32 -2.60 -0.96
N SER A 99 9.07 -3.61 -1.40
CA SER A 99 9.57 -3.70 -2.77
C SER A 99 9.01 -4.96 -3.41
N THR A 100 8.55 -4.85 -4.64
CA THR A 100 8.08 -5.95 -5.49
C THR A 100 8.84 -5.92 -6.81
N ASP A 101 8.64 -6.92 -7.67
CA ASP A 101 9.25 -6.92 -9.01
C ASP A 101 8.76 -5.75 -9.90
N ARG A 102 7.65 -5.09 -9.54
CA ARG A 102 7.10 -3.96 -10.31
C ARG A 102 7.50 -2.59 -9.78
N GLY A 103 7.80 -2.47 -8.49
CA GLY A 103 8.00 -1.16 -7.89
C GLY A 103 8.36 -1.16 -6.42
N ALA A 104 8.70 0.02 -5.93
CA ALA A 104 8.96 0.30 -4.53
C ALA A 104 7.86 1.19 -3.93
N TYR A 105 7.46 0.85 -2.71
CA TYR A 105 6.41 1.51 -1.96
C TYR A 105 6.97 1.96 -0.62
N LYS A 106 6.84 3.24 -0.31
CA LYS A 106 7.15 3.81 1.00
C LYS A 106 5.88 4.38 1.60
N ILE A 107 5.46 3.80 2.73
CA ILE A 107 4.25 4.18 3.45
C ILE A 107 4.66 4.77 4.78
N VAL A 108 4.29 6.02 5.03
CA VAL A 108 4.56 6.72 6.29
C VAL A 108 3.22 7.08 6.93
N ALA A 109 3.01 6.61 8.16
CA ALA A 109 1.83 6.97 8.93
C ALA A 109 2.06 8.31 9.63
N THR A 110 1.13 9.23 9.44
CA THR A 110 1.10 10.52 10.14
C THR A 110 -0.02 10.50 11.18
N ALA A 111 0.25 11.06 12.36
CA ALA A 111 -0.71 11.08 13.46
C ALA A 111 -1.96 11.89 13.07
N LYS A 112 -3.11 11.55 13.66
CA LYS A 112 -4.33 12.36 13.55
C LYS A 112 -4.03 13.78 14.02
N ASN A 113 -4.24 14.78 13.18
CA ASN A 113 -4.45 16.14 13.64
C ASN A 113 -5.74 16.12 14.45
N ASN A 114 -5.60 16.19 15.78
CA ASN A 114 -6.69 16.16 16.74
C ASN A 114 -7.32 17.55 16.88
#